data_AF-A0A2J8W077-F1
#
_entry.id   AF-A0A2J8W077-F1
#
_cell.length_a   1.000
_cell.length_b   1.000
_cell.length_c   1.000
_cell.angle_alpha   90.00
_cell.angle_beta   90.00
_cell.angle_gamma   90.00
#
_symmetry.space_group_name_H-M   'P 1'
#
loop_
_entity.id
_entity.type
_entity.pdbx_description
1 polymer ?
#
loop_
_entity_poly.entity_id
_entity_poly.type
_entity_poly.pdbx_seq_one_letter_code
_entity_poly.pdbx_strand_id
1 'polypeptide(L)'
;MTSGSVFFYILIIGKYFSHGGGQDVKCSLGYFPCGNITKCLPQLLHCNGVDDCGNQADEDNCGDNNGWSLQFDKYFASYYKMTSQYPFEAETPECLVSSVPVQCLCRGLELDCDETNLRAVPSVSSNVTAMSLQWNLIRKLPPDCFKNYHDLQKLYLQNNKITSISIYAFRGLNSLTKLSRAVKDGSDR
;
A
#
# COMPACT_ATOMS: atom_id res chain seq x y z
N MET A 1 41.87 58.01 1.80
CA MET A 1 42.26 56.81 1.03
C MET A 1 43.75 57.01 0.76
N THR A 2 44.72 56.33 1.37
CA THR A 2 44.90 54.90 1.63
C THR A 2 46.10 54.72 2.60
N SER A 3 46.02 53.73 3.50
CA SER A 3 47.12 53.18 4.31
C SER A 3 46.64 51.77 4.73
N GLY A 4 47.35 50.65 4.65
CA GLY A 4 48.75 50.36 4.37
C GLY A 4 49.17 49.14 5.22
N SER A 5 49.25 47.94 4.59
CA SER A 5 49.97 46.69 4.95
C SER A 5 49.64 45.97 6.28
N VAL A 6 49.67 44.64 6.45
CA VAL A 6 50.80 43.69 6.27
C VAL A 6 50.30 42.21 6.35
N PHE A 7 50.79 41.39 5.41
CA PHE A 7 51.18 39.95 5.39
C PHE A 7 50.51 38.83 6.24
N PHE A 8 50.14 37.76 5.50
CA PHE A 8 50.36 36.29 5.67
C PHE A 8 50.32 35.63 7.07
N TYR A 9 49.49 34.59 7.24
CA TYR A 9 49.87 33.16 7.42
C TYR A 9 48.61 32.27 7.52
N ILE A 10 48.70 31.05 6.98
CA ILE A 10 47.65 30.03 6.83
C ILE A 10 47.32 29.36 8.18
N LEU A 11 46.04 29.10 8.48
CA LEU A 11 45.60 27.99 9.33
C LEU A 11 44.26 27.41 8.83
N ILE A 12 44.30 26.15 8.40
CA ILE A 12 43.14 25.25 8.23
C ILE A 12 42.57 24.94 9.62
N ILE A 13 41.27 25.20 9.85
CA ILE A 13 40.40 24.42 10.75
C ILE A 13 38.98 24.45 10.16
N GLY A 14 38.48 23.29 9.75
CA GLY A 14 37.08 23.11 9.33
C GLY A 14 36.11 22.91 10.50
N LYS A 15 34.82 23.15 10.24
CA LYS A 15 33.62 22.51 10.83
C LYS A 15 32.40 22.96 10.00
N TYR A 16 31.94 22.15 9.04
CA TYR A 16 30.73 21.31 9.14
C TYR A 16 29.44 22.07 9.50
N PHE A 17 28.59 22.30 8.49
CA PHE A 17 27.16 21.95 8.53
C PHE A 17 26.64 21.76 7.09
N SER A 18 26.71 20.51 6.62
CA SER A 18 25.77 19.99 5.63
C SER A 18 24.49 19.57 6.35
N HIS A 19 23.31 19.96 5.87
CA HIS A 19 22.22 19.04 5.51
C HIS A 19 20.91 19.77 5.26
N GLY A 20 20.25 19.40 4.16
CA GLY A 20 18.88 19.78 3.85
C GLY A 20 18.49 19.37 2.43
N GLY A 21 18.87 18.16 2.01
CA GLY A 21 18.38 17.59 0.75
C GLY A 21 16.95 17.10 0.95
N GLY A 22 15.97 17.88 0.50
CA GLY A 22 14.60 17.39 0.29
C GLY A 22 14.53 16.70 -1.06
N GLN A 23 14.35 15.38 -1.06
CA GLN A 23 13.91 14.67 -2.26
C GLN A 23 12.44 15.05 -2.50
N ASP A 24 12.13 15.54 -3.70
CA ASP A 24 10.74 15.84 -4.12
C ASP A 24 9.96 14.51 -4.17
N VAL A 25 9.17 14.22 -3.13
CA VAL A 25 8.37 13.00 -3.05
C VAL A 25 7.17 13.16 -3.99
N LYS A 26 7.21 12.48 -5.13
CA LYS A 26 6.14 12.54 -6.14
C LYS A 26 5.06 11.49 -5.84
N CYS A 27 3.93 11.93 -5.29
CA CYS A 27 2.76 11.08 -5.05
C CYS A 27 1.86 10.96 -6.30
N SER A 28 1.09 9.87 -6.38
CA SER A 28 0.07 9.65 -7.43
C SER A 28 -1.06 10.68 -7.34
N LEU A 29 -1.79 10.88 -8.45
CA LEU A 29 -2.95 11.79 -8.47
C LEU A 29 -3.97 11.42 -7.38
N GLY A 30 -4.37 12.40 -6.57
CA GLY A 30 -5.27 12.21 -5.42
C GLY A 30 -4.57 11.98 -4.07
N TYR A 31 -3.22 11.97 -4.05
CA TYR A 31 -2.42 11.80 -2.84
C TYR A 31 -1.45 12.98 -2.65
N PHE A 32 -1.17 13.33 -1.40
CA PHE A 32 -0.19 14.34 -0.99
C PHE A 32 0.97 13.71 -0.20
N PRO A 33 2.19 14.26 -0.30
CA PRO A 33 3.33 13.78 0.46
C PRO A 33 3.30 14.28 1.91
N CYS A 34 3.67 13.41 2.86
CA CYS A 34 3.89 13.76 4.27
C CYS A 34 5.20 14.54 4.47
N GLY A 35 5.28 15.74 3.90
CA GLY A 35 6.45 16.61 3.98
C GLY A 35 7.74 15.93 3.54
N ASN A 36 8.69 15.77 4.47
CA ASN A 36 10.02 15.18 4.22
C ASN A 36 10.04 13.64 4.34
N ILE A 37 8.91 12.99 4.56
CA ILE A 37 8.80 11.53 4.63
C ILE A 37 8.32 11.01 3.28
N THR A 38 8.81 9.84 2.86
CA THR A 38 8.36 9.17 1.62
C THR A 38 6.95 8.57 1.71
N LYS A 39 6.13 9.00 2.68
CA LYS A 39 4.76 8.54 2.88
C LYS A 39 3.82 9.46 2.09
N CYS A 40 2.88 8.86 1.37
CA CYS A 40 1.84 9.59 0.65
C CYS A 40 0.48 9.25 1.26
N LEU A 41 -0.34 10.26 1.52
CA LEU A 41 -1.69 10.11 2.06
C LEU A 41 -2.74 10.61 1.07
N PRO A 42 -3.98 10.07 1.08
CA PRO A 42 -5.08 10.60 0.28
C PRO A 42 -5.39 12.06 0.61
N GLN A 43 -5.72 12.88 -0.39
CA GLN A 43 -5.98 14.34 -0.23
C GLN A 43 -7.02 14.69 0.85
N LEU A 44 -7.96 13.78 1.13
CA LEU A 44 -9.01 13.93 2.15
C LEU A 44 -8.52 13.82 3.60
N LEU A 45 -7.29 13.31 3.82
CA LEU A 45 -6.66 13.26 5.14
C LEU A 45 -5.84 14.51 5.45
N HIS A 46 -5.68 15.41 4.48
CA HIS A 46 -5.03 16.68 4.73
C HIS A 46 -5.97 17.60 5.52
N CYS A 47 -5.53 18.12 6.65
CA CYS A 47 -6.28 19.04 7.50
C CYS A 47 -7.62 18.46 8.01
N ASN A 48 -7.62 17.18 8.40
CA ASN A 48 -8.78 16.49 8.97
C ASN A 48 -8.80 16.54 10.52
N GLY A 49 -7.75 17.08 11.16
CA GLY A 49 -7.60 17.19 12.61
C GLY A 49 -6.97 15.96 13.27
N VAL A 50 -6.38 15.05 12.50
CA VAL A 50 -5.74 13.80 12.95
C VAL A 50 -4.32 13.73 12.39
N ASP A 51 -3.34 13.31 13.20
CA ASP A 51 -1.96 13.10 12.73
C ASP A 51 -1.84 11.76 11.99
N ASP A 52 -2.18 11.74 10.72
CA ASP A 52 -2.08 10.57 9.85
C ASP A 52 -0.65 10.40 9.31
N CYS A 53 0.15 11.47 9.23
CA CYS A 53 1.55 11.37 8.82
C CYS A 53 2.49 10.86 9.94
N GLY A 54 2.11 11.02 11.21
CA GLY A 54 2.92 10.71 12.40
C GLY A 54 3.97 11.78 12.74
N ASN A 55 3.98 12.87 11.97
CA ASN A 55 4.84 14.03 12.16
C ASN A 55 4.06 15.35 12.01
N GLN A 56 2.72 15.29 12.06
CA GLN A 56 1.79 16.41 11.91
C GLN A 56 1.86 17.14 10.56
N ALA A 57 2.62 16.63 9.58
CA ALA A 57 2.83 17.34 8.31
C ALA A 57 1.55 17.50 7.48
N ASP A 58 0.56 16.63 7.68
CA ASP A 58 -0.78 16.66 7.13
C ASP A 58 -1.73 17.67 7.79
N GLU A 59 -1.35 18.18 8.96
CA GLU A 59 -2.13 19.14 9.75
C GLU A 59 -1.41 20.49 9.91
N ASP A 60 -0.18 20.57 9.39
CA ASP A 60 0.63 21.77 9.41
C ASP A 60 0.26 22.71 8.26
N ASN A 61 0.21 24.01 8.58
CA ASN A 61 -0.06 25.07 7.59
C ASN A 61 -1.35 24.86 6.79
N CYS A 62 -2.41 24.41 7.47
CA CYS A 62 -3.79 24.41 7.00
C CYS A 62 -4.29 25.86 6.81
N GLY A 63 -3.75 26.53 5.80
CA GLY A 63 -4.12 27.87 5.39
C GLY A 63 -5.35 27.86 4.48
N ASP A 64 -6.38 28.55 4.93
CA ASP A 64 -7.67 28.76 4.30
C ASP A 64 -7.61 29.71 3.08
N ASN A 65 -6.87 29.35 2.04
CA ASN A 65 -6.79 30.17 0.82
C ASN A 65 -7.79 29.82 -0.29
N ASN A 66 -8.71 28.89 -0.05
CA ASN A 66 -9.68 28.49 -1.08
C ASN A 66 -11.12 28.97 -0.84
N GLY A 67 -11.42 29.71 0.24
CA GLY A 67 -12.75 30.29 0.44
C GLY A 67 -13.88 29.28 0.63
N TRP A 68 -13.56 28.04 1.00
CA TRP A 68 -14.52 27.04 1.43
C TRP A 68 -14.58 27.05 2.95
N SER A 69 -15.74 27.36 3.51
CA SER A 69 -15.94 27.25 4.96
C SER A 69 -16.05 25.79 5.37
N LEU A 70 -15.62 25.47 6.59
CA LEU A 70 -15.78 24.16 7.26
C LEU A 70 -17.24 23.63 7.23
N GLN A 71 -18.21 24.52 7.00
CA GLN A 71 -19.62 24.20 6.81
C GLN A 71 -19.92 23.58 5.44
N PHE A 72 -19.21 23.99 4.39
CA PHE A 72 -19.34 23.38 3.07
C PHE A 72 -18.79 21.95 3.10
N ASP A 73 -17.65 21.70 3.72
CA ASP A 73 -17.11 20.32 3.80
C ASP A 73 -18.07 19.36 4.52
N LYS A 74 -18.69 19.83 5.60
CA LYS A 74 -19.76 19.09 6.30
C LYS A 74 -21.01 18.90 5.45
N TYR A 75 -21.40 19.93 4.68
CA TYR A 75 -22.53 19.87 3.77
C TYR A 75 -22.29 18.84 2.65
N PHE A 76 -21.11 18.84 2.04
CA PHE A 76 -20.77 17.89 0.97
C PHE A 76 -20.61 16.47 1.53
N ALA A 77 -19.98 16.28 2.69
CA ALA A 77 -19.97 15.00 3.38
C ALA A 77 -21.40 14.47 3.66
N SER A 78 -22.31 15.35 4.07
CA SER A 78 -23.72 15.01 4.30
C SER A 78 -24.50 14.75 3.01
N TYR A 79 -24.21 15.50 1.93
CA TYR A 79 -24.85 15.35 0.63
C TYR A 79 -24.48 14.01 -0.02
N TYR A 80 -23.21 13.62 0.04
CA TYR A 80 -22.75 12.31 -0.42
C TYR A 80 -23.27 11.16 0.44
N LYS A 81 -23.48 11.38 1.74
CA LYS A 81 -24.13 10.41 2.65
C LYS A 81 -25.62 10.17 2.32
N MET A 82 -26.31 11.18 1.79
CA MET A 82 -27.76 11.13 1.54
C MET A 82 -28.15 10.58 0.16
N THR A 83 -27.27 10.64 -0.83
CA THR A 83 -27.58 10.32 -2.24
C THR A 83 -27.08 8.96 -2.71
N SER A 84 -26.32 8.22 -1.90
CA SER A 84 -25.79 6.91 -2.29
C SER A 84 -26.76 5.77 -1.96
N GLN A 85 -27.10 4.97 -2.97
CA GLN A 85 -27.86 3.72 -2.83
C GLN A 85 -27.01 2.55 -2.27
N TYR A 86 -25.76 2.82 -1.86
CA TYR A 86 -24.88 1.92 -1.12
C TYR A 86 -24.18 2.71 0.00
N PRO A 87 -24.33 2.36 1.29
CA PRO A 87 -23.66 3.06 2.37
C PRO A 87 -22.15 2.85 2.23
N PHE A 88 -21.42 3.90 1.87
CA PHE A 88 -19.97 3.91 1.94
C PHE A 88 -19.60 4.19 3.39
N GLU A 89 -19.41 3.13 4.18
CA GLU A 89 -18.54 3.22 5.35
C GLU A 89 -17.16 3.63 4.83
N ALA A 90 -16.67 4.76 5.30
CA ALA A 90 -15.30 5.19 5.11
C ALA A 90 -14.36 4.27 5.90
N GLU A 91 -14.21 3.04 5.44
CA GLU A 91 -13.01 2.26 5.58
C GLU A 91 -12.62 1.85 4.16
N THR A 92 -11.82 2.67 3.49
CA THR A 92 -10.92 2.09 2.50
C THR A 92 -9.82 1.46 3.32
N PRO A 93 -9.78 0.13 3.52
CA PRO A 93 -8.74 -0.47 4.34
C PRO A 93 -7.42 -0.24 3.61
N GLU A 94 -6.60 0.67 4.14
CA GLU A 94 -5.30 1.00 3.57
C GLU A 94 -4.52 -0.27 3.27
N CYS A 95 -3.81 -0.32 2.15
CA CYS A 95 -3.00 -1.49 1.85
C CYS A 95 -1.79 -1.54 2.80
N LEU A 96 -1.80 -2.48 3.74
CA LEU A 96 -0.72 -2.71 4.71
C LEU A 96 0.34 -3.72 4.19
N VAL A 97 0.30 -4.01 2.88
CA VAL A 97 1.16 -4.99 2.20
C VAL A 97 2.20 -4.23 1.36
N SER A 98 3.50 -4.43 1.64
CA SER A 98 4.57 -3.64 1.00
C SER A 98 4.91 -4.02 -0.45
N SER A 99 4.45 -5.18 -0.93
CA SER A 99 4.69 -5.63 -2.30
C SER A 99 3.46 -6.34 -2.84
N VAL A 100 2.78 -5.68 -3.79
CA VAL A 100 1.52 -6.14 -4.39
C VAL A 100 1.62 -6.02 -5.92
N PRO A 101 1.24 -7.05 -6.68
CA PRO A 101 1.18 -6.94 -8.13
C PRO A 101 0.18 -5.86 -8.55
N VAL A 102 0.52 -5.05 -9.55
CA VAL A 102 -0.33 -3.95 -10.05
C VAL A 102 -1.71 -4.40 -10.54
N GLN A 103 -1.88 -5.70 -10.81
CA GLN A 103 -3.15 -6.28 -11.24
C GLN A 103 -4.06 -6.66 -10.05
N CYS A 104 -3.53 -6.69 -8.83
CA CYS A 104 -4.26 -7.09 -7.64
C CYS A 104 -4.79 -5.87 -6.88
N LEU A 105 -5.98 -6.02 -6.31
CA LEU A 105 -6.54 -5.10 -5.34
C LEU A 105 -6.05 -5.49 -3.94
N CYS A 106 -5.72 -4.49 -3.13
CA CYS A 106 -5.26 -4.67 -1.77
C CYS A 106 -6.15 -3.91 -0.81
N ARG A 107 -6.50 -4.55 0.29
CA ARG A 107 -7.38 -4.04 1.33
C ARG A 107 -6.87 -4.50 2.69
N GLY A 108 -6.20 -3.63 3.45
CA GLY A 108 -5.54 -4.04 4.69
C GLY A 108 -4.42 -5.04 4.40
N LEU A 109 -4.54 -6.24 4.95
CA LEU A 109 -3.64 -7.38 4.71
C LEU A 109 -4.27 -8.44 3.78
N GLU A 110 -5.38 -8.12 3.11
CA GLU A 110 -6.07 -8.99 2.17
C GLU A 110 -5.74 -8.59 0.72
N LEU A 111 -5.44 -9.59 -0.11
CA LEU A 111 -5.16 -9.44 -1.53
C LEU A 111 -6.23 -10.13 -2.38
N ASP A 112 -6.74 -9.39 -3.35
CA ASP A 112 -7.65 -9.87 -4.38
C ASP A 112 -6.98 -9.75 -5.76
N CYS A 113 -6.59 -10.88 -6.32
CA CYS A 113 -5.95 -10.99 -7.62
C CYS A 113 -6.81 -11.79 -8.61
N ASP A 114 -8.13 -11.75 -8.45
CA ASP A 114 -9.05 -12.52 -9.27
C ASP A 114 -9.06 -12.04 -10.73
N GLU A 115 -9.20 -12.96 -11.69
CA GLU A 115 -9.29 -12.65 -13.14
C GLU A 115 -8.09 -11.91 -13.75
N THR A 116 -6.91 -11.98 -13.11
CA THR A 116 -5.69 -11.27 -13.54
C THR A 116 -4.82 -12.04 -14.53
N ASN A 117 -5.32 -13.17 -15.07
CA ASN A 117 -4.61 -14.08 -15.98
C ASN A 117 -3.28 -14.63 -15.41
N LEU A 118 -3.15 -14.71 -14.08
CA LEU A 118 -1.94 -15.22 -13.43
C LEU A 118 -1.69 -16.68 -13.81
N ARG A 119 -0.46 -16.99 -14.21
CA ARG A 119 -0.02 -18.35 -14.58
C ARG A 119 0.71 -19.07 -13.45
N ALA A 120 1.07 -18.33 -12.40
CA ALA A 120 1.75 -18.80 -11.20
C ALA A 120 1.28 -17.98 -9.99
N VAL A 121 1.54 -18.50 -8.78
CA VAL A 121 1.30 -17.76 -7.53
C VAL A 121 2.20 -16.52 -7.51
N PRO A 122 1.66 -15.32 -7.28
CA PRO A 122 2.46 -14.10 -7.22
C PRO A 122 3.33 -14.09 -5.96
N SER A 123 4.50 -13.46 -6.07
CA SER A 123 5.36 -13.19 -4.91
C SER A 123 4.91 -11.88 -4.27
N VAL A 124 4.47 -11.94 -3.02
CA VAL A 124 3.96 -10.79 -2.25
C VAL A 124 4.59 -10.76 -0.86
N SER A 125 4.30 -9.73 -0.07
CA SER A 125 4.78 -9.64 1.32
C SER A 125 4.27 -10.81 2.18
N SER A 126 5.06 -11.23 3.17
CA SER A 126 4.74 -12.39 4.02
C SER A 126 3.61 -12.15 5.02
N ASN A 127 3.29 -10.89 5.33
CA ASN A 127 2.27 -10.49 6.30
C ASN A 127 0.82 -10.57 5.76
N VAL A 128 0.63 -11.08 4.55
CA VAL A 128 -0.70 -11.23 3.95
C VAL A 128 -1.53 -12.27 4.71
N THR A 129 -2.75 -11.92 5.06
CA THR A 129 -3.67 -12.76 5.86
C THR A 129 -4.74 -13.42 5.01
N ALA A 130 -5.09 -12.85 3.86
CA ALA A 130 -5.99 -13.46 2.88
C ALA A 130 -5.49 -13.23 1.46
N MET A 131 -5.57 -14.26 0.62
CA MET A 131 -5.16 -14.19 -0.78
C MET A 131 -6.20 -14.88 -1.67
N SER A 132 -6.79 -14.10 -2.57
CA SER A 132 -7.69 -14.57 -3.62
C SER A 132 -6.95 -14.63 -4.95
N LEU A 133 -6.90 -15.81 -5.56
CA LEU A 133 -6.27 -16.07 -6.85
C LEU A 133 -7.27 -16.74 -7.81
N GLN A 134 -8.55 -16.44 -7.68
CA GLN A 134 -9.61 -17.11 -8.43
C GLN A 134 -9.55 -16.77 -9.92
N TRP A 135 -10.17 -17.63 -10.74
CA TRP A 135 -10.38 -17.34 -12.17
C TRP A 135 -9.11 -17.01 -12.94
N ASN A 136 -7.99 -17.57 -12.49
CA ASN A 136 -6.68 -17.39 -13.10
C ASN A 136 -6.28 -18.62 -13.93
N LEU A 137 -5.05 -18.61 -14.42
CA LEU A 137 -4.50 -19.63 -15.32
C LEU A 137 -3.41 -20.47 -14.64
N ILE A 138 -3.40 -20.53 -13.30
CA ILE A 138 -2.39 -21.25 -12.53
C ILE A 138 -2.50 -22.75 -12.81
N ARG A 139 -1.40 -23.37 -13.26
CA ARG A 139 -1.37 -24.79 -13.66
C ARG A 139 -0.70 -25.71 -12.65
N LYS A 140 0.29 -25.20 -11.92
CA LYS A 140 1.12 -25.99 -11.03
C LYS A 140 1.29 -25.26 -9.70
N LEU A 141 1.23 -26.02 -8.61
CA LEU A 141 1.67 -25.56 -7.29
C LEU A 141 2.98 -26.30 -6.94
N PRO A 142 4.15 -25.69 -7.19
CA PRO A 142 5.44 -26.30 -6.90
C PRO A 142 5.67 -26.42 -5.38
N PRO A 143 6.65 -27.22 -4.93
CA PRO A 143 7.00 -27.27 -3.50
C PRO A 143 7.34 -25.87 -2.96
N ASP A 144 6.98 -25.61 -1.69
CA ASP A 144 7.35 -24.40 -0.95
C ASP A 144 6.84 -23.08 -1.56
N CYS A 145 5.89 -23.09 -2.50
CA CYS A 145 5.38 -21.87 -3.14
C CYS A 145 4.64 -20.94 -2.17
N PHE A 146 4.15 -21.46 -1.03
CA PHE A 146 3.53 -20.69 0.02
C PHE A 146 4.36 -20.61 1.32
N LYS A 147 5.63 -21.01 1.27
CA LYS A 147 6.47 -21.23 2.46
C LYS A 147 6.61 -20.01 3.37
N ASN A 148 6.60 -18.80 2.81
CA ASN A 148 6.84 -17.57 3.55
C ASN A 148 5.56 -16.94 4.14
N TYR A 149 4.37 -17.48 3.83
CA TYR A 149 3.09 -16.88 4.22
C TYR A 149 2.55 -17.53 5.50
N HIS A 150 3.29 -17.37 6.60
CA HIS A 150 2.95 -17.98 7.89
C HIS A 150 1.63 -17.46 8.49
N ASP A 151 1.29 -16.21 8.19
CA ASP A 151 0.11 -15.51 8.71
C ASP A 151 -1.12 -15.67 7.80
N LEU A 152 -0.99 -16.39 6.68
CA LEU A 152 -2.08 -16.56 5.73
C LEU A 152 -3.17 -17.47 6.29
N GLN A 153 -4.37 -16.92 6.45
CA GLN A 153 -5.55 -17.58 7.01
C GLN A 153 -6.50 -18.07 5.93
N LYS A 154 -6.65 -17.31 4.84
CA LYS A 154 -7.59 -17.60 3.74
C LYS A 154 -6.84 -17.68 2.42
N LEU A 155 -7.00 -18.79 1.70
CA LEU A 155 -6.45 -18.98 0.36
C LEU A 155 -7.52 -19.51 -0.59
N TYR A 156 -7.77 -18.77 -1.67
CA TYR A 156 -8.75 -19.11 -2.70
C TYR A 156 -8.06 -19.37 -4.04
N LEU A 157 -8.20 -20.59 -4.56
CA LEU A 157 -7.57 -21.05 -5.81
C LEU A 157 -8.59 -21.59 -6.83
N GLN A 158 -9.89 -21.37 -6.60
CA GLN A 158 -10.94 -21.87 -7.47
C GLN A 158 -10.82 -21.32 -8.90
N ASN A 159 -11.42 -22.06 -9.83
CA ASN A 159 -11.50 -21.68 -11.24
C ASN A 159 -10.15 -21.42 -11.93
N ASN A 160 -9.08 -22.05 -11.41
CA ASN A 160 -7.78 -22.13 -12.07
C ASN A 160 -7.66 -23.34 -13.00
N LYS A 161 -6.49 -23.52 -13.61
CA LYS A 161 -6.15 -24.67 -14.48
C LYS A 161 -5.18 -25.65 -13.81
N ILE A 162 -5.31 -25.83 -12.49
CA ILE A 162 -4.35 -26.60 -11.68
C ILE A 162 -4.42 -28.08 -12.06
N THR A 163 -3.34 -28.60 -12.65
CA THR A 163 -3.20 -30.01 -13.02
C THR A 163 -2.24 -30.78 -12.13
N SER A 164 -1.35 -30.08 -11.41
CA SER A 164 -0.33 -30.69 -10.55
C SER A 164 -0.12 -29.88 -9.27
N ILE A 165 -0.11 -30.57 -8.13
CA ILE A 165 0.11 -29.99 -6.80
C ILE A 165 1.19 -30.83 -6.12
N SER A 166 2.28 -30.20 -5.68
CA SER A 166 3.31 -30.85 -4.88
C SER A 166 2.80 -31.17 -3.47
N ILE A 167 3.25 -32.29 -2.88
CA ILE A 167 2.97 -32.63 -1.48
C ILE A 167 3.52 -31.58 -0.49
N TYR A 168 4.50 -30.78 -0.92
CA TYR A 168 5.10 -29.70 -0.14
C TYR A 168 4.60 -28.31 -0.55
N ALA A 169 3.57 -28.20 -1.40
CA ALA A 169 3.10 -26.90 -1.89
C ALA A 169 2.62 -25.97 -0.76
N PHE A 170 1.88 -26.52 0.19
CA PHE A 170 1.27 -25.78 1.31
C PHE A 170 2.14 -25.75 2.58
N ARG A 171 3.40 -26.18 2.50
CA ARG A 171 4.32 -26.12 3.64
C ARG A 171 4.49 -24.65 4.05
N GLY A 172 4.48 -24.37 5.35
CA GLY A 172 4.66 -23.02 5.92
C GLY A 172 3.36 -22.26 6.20
N LEU A 173 2.21 -22.72 5.69
CA LEU A 173 0.90 -22.15 5.95
C LEU A 173 0.34 -22.54 7.33
N ASN A 174 0.96 -22.02 8.39
CA ASN A 174 0.67 -22.43 9.77
C ASN A 174 -0.67 -21.89 10.30
N SER A 175 -1.12 -20.75 9.79
CA SER A 175 -2.33 -20.05 10.25
C SER A 175 -3.57 -20.31 9.38
N LEU A 176 -3.49 -21.24 8.42
CA LEU A 176 -4.52 -21.43 7.39
C LEU A 176 -5.80 -22.04 7.99
N THR A 177 -6.89 -21.29 7.97
CA THR A 177 -8.21 -21.73 8.45
C THR A 177 -9.16 -22.05 7.30
N LYS A 178 -8.94 -21.47 6.12
CA LYS A 178 -9.80 -21.67 4.95
C LYS A 178 -8.99 -21.85 3.66
N LEU A 179 -9.20 -22.98 3.00
CA LEU A 179 -8.62 -23.32 1.70
C LEU A 179 -9.72 -23.72 0.71
N SER A 180 -9.83 -23.00 -0.40
CA SER A 180 -10.70 -23.39 -1.52
C SER A 180 -9.84 -23.84 -2.70
N ARG A 181 -9.94 -25.12 -3.06
CA ARG A 181 -9.21 -25.71 -4.19
C ARG A 181 -10.09 -25.66 -5.45
N ALA A 182 -9.45 -25.52 -6.62
CA ALA A 182 -10.10 -25.83 -7.89
C ALA A 182 -10.65 -27.28 -7.88
N VAL A 183 -11.96 -27.43 -8.02
CA VAL A 183 -12.60 -28.72 -8.24
C VAL A 183 -12.34 -29.09 -9.69
N LYS A 184 -11.69 -30.24 -9.94
CA LYS A 184 -11.74 -30.85 -11.26
C LYS A 184 -13.17 -31.34 -11.43
N ASP A 185 -13.93 -30.71 -12.32
CA ASP A 185 -15.22 -31.26 -12.70
C ASP A 185 -14.95 -32.63 -13.32
N GLY A 186 -15.43 -33.67 -12.63
CA GLY A 186 -15.26 -35.05 -13.04
C GLY A 186 -16.24 -35.36 -14.15
N SER A 187 -15.88 -35.02 -15.39
CA SER A 187 -16.56 -35.50 -16.60
C SER A 187 -15.51 -36.00 -17.59
N ASP A 188 -14.85 -37.10 -17.21
CA ASP A 188 -14.19 -37.99 -18.17
C ASP A 188 -14.46 -39.43 -17.74
N ARG A 189 -15.64 -39.93 -18.13
CA ARG A 189 -15.97 -41.33 -18.39
C ARG A 189 -17.07 -41.39 -19.44
#